data_AF-M0PLK5-F1
#
_entry.id   AF-M0PLK5-F1
#
_cell.length_a   1.000
_cell.length_b   1.000
_cell.length_c   1.000
_cell.angle_alpha   90.00
_cell.angle_beta   90.00
_cell.angle_gamma   90.00
#
_symmetry.space_group_name_H-M   'P 1'
#
loop_
_entity.id
_entity.type
_entity.pdbx_description
1 polymer ?
#
loop_
_entity_poly.entity_id
_entity_poly.type
_entity_poly.pdbx_seq_one_letter_code
_entity_poly.pdbx_strand_id
1 'polypeptide(L)' 'MVGPISEAEREAGNRKIKLVLLAIVTATPPLIALQLDPSPIQLLAAAGAGFGLGLVVVWYLGRLAAEFAGSGPRRPRR' A
#
# COMPACT_ATOMS: atom_id res chain seq x y z
N MET A 1 -9.46 -27.80 -12.84
CA MET A 1 -10.21 -26.67 -12.24
C MET A 1 -9.26 -25.98 -11.27
N VAL A 2 -9.05 -24.67 -11.39
CA VAL A 2 -8.24 -23.92 -10.43
C VAL A 2 -9.06 -23.81 -9.15
N GLY A 3 -8.55 -24.35 -8.04
CA GLY A 3 -9.21 -24.21 -6.74
C GLY A 3 -9.20 -22.75 -6.28
N PRO A 4 -10.13 -22.33 -5.41
CA PRO A 4 -10.10 -20.99 -4.83
C PRO A 4 -8.75 -20.74 -4.13
N ILE A 5 -8.16 -19.56 -4.35
CA ILE A 5 -6.91 -19.14 -3.71
C ILE A 5 -7.05 -19.24 -2.19
N SER A 6 -6.03 -19.79 -1.50
CA SER A 6 -6.07 -19.86 -0.04
C SER A 6 -5.99 -18.46 0.58
N GLU A 7 -6.57 -18.28 1.77
CA GLU A 7 -6.51 -17.00 2.49
C GLU A 7 -5.06 -16.57 2.77
N ALA A 8 -4.18 -17.54 3.06
CA ALA A 8 -2.76 -17.31 3.30
C ALA A 8 -2.04 -16.80 2.05
N GLU A 9 -2.29 -17.39 0.88
CA GLU A 9 -1.73 -16.93 -0.39
C GLU A 9 -2.23 -15.53 -0.75
N ARG A 10 -3.52 -15.27 -0.51
CA ARG A 10 -4.13 -13.95 -0.75
C ARG A 10 -3.52 -12.88 0.15
N GLU A 11 -3.31 -13.17 1.44
CA GLU A 11 -2.71 -12.21 2.37
C GLU A 11 -1.23 -11.95 2.04
N ALA A 12 -0.48 -12.99 1.69
CA ALA A 12 0.90 -12.85 1.24
C ALA A 12 1.00 -11.98 -0.03
N GLY A 13 0.09 -12.19 -0.99
CA GLY A 13 -0.03 -11.37 -2.19
C GLY A 13 -0.35 -9.92 -1.88
N ASN A 14 -1.37 -9.67 -1.04
CA ASN A 14 -1.73 -8.33 -0.60
C ASN A 14 -0.59 -7.62 0.11
N ARG A 15 0.15 -8.31 0.98
CA ARG A 15 1.30 -7.73 1.67
C ARG A 15 2.39 -7.29 0.68
N LYS A 16 2.70 -8.12 -0.32
CA LYS A 16 3.66 -7.76 -1.38
C LYS A 16 3.22 -6.52 -2.14
N ILE A 17 1.95 -6.45 -2.54
CA ILE A 17 1.39 -5.29 -3.26
C ILE A 17 1.48 -4.02 -2.42
N LYS A 18 1.08 -4.09 -1.14
CA LYS A 18 1.17 -2.94 -0.21
C LYS A 18 2.61 -2.45 -0.05
N LEU A 19 3.58 -3.36 0.04
CA LEU A 19 5.00 -3.01 0.14
C LEU A 19 5.52 -2.35 -1.14
N VAL A 20 5.18 -2.88 -2.31
CA VAL A 20 5.58 -2.28 -3.60
C VAL A 20 4.98 -0.89 -3.75
N LEU A 21 3.69 -0.73 -3.45
CA LEU A 21 3.03 0.58 -3.50
C LEU A 21 3.68 1.58 -2.53
N LEU A 22 3.93 1.17 -1.29
CA LEU A 22 4.62 2.00 -0.31
C LEU A 22 6.01 2.42 -0.82
N ALA A 23 6.78 1.48 -1.37
CA ALA A 23 8.12 1.76 -1.90
C ALA A 23 8.08 2.77 -3.05
N ILE A 24 7.15 2.62 -4.00
CA ILE A 24 6.97 3.55 -5.12
C ILE A 24 6.65 4.95 -4.59
N VAL A 25 5.60 5.08 -3.77
CA VAL A 25 5.15 6.37 -3.24
C VAL A 25 6.24 7.04 -2.37
N THR A 26 7.01 6.24 -1.63
CA THR A 26 8.13 6.75 -0.82
C THR A 26 9.29 7.26 -1.69
N ALA A 27 9.65 6.54 -2.76
CA ALA A 27 10.79 6.87 -3.59
C ALA A 27 10.50 8.02 -4.57
N THR A 28 9.26 8.20 -5.01
CA THR A 28 8.93 9.20 -6.04
C THR A 28 9.29 10.63 -5.64
N PRO A 29 8.88 11.18 -4.47
CA PRO A 29 9.21 12.56 -4.11
C PRO A 29 10.71 12.87 -4.04
N PRO A 30 11.57 12.08 -3.37
CA PRO A 30 13.01 12.37 -3.37
C PRO A 30 13.64 12.21 -4.76
N LEU A 31 13.17 11.28 -5.59
CA LEU A 31 13.66 11.15 -6.98
C LEU A 31 13.32 12.37 -7.83
N ILE A 32 12.12 12.96 -7.66
CA ILE A 32 11.75 14.21 -8.32
C ILE A 32 12.59 15.36 -7.77
N ALA A 33 12.80 15.41 -6.44
CA ALA A 33 13.57 16.47 -5.81
C ALA A 33 15.02 16.50 -6.31
N LEU A 34 15.65 15.35 -6.57
CA LEU A 34 17.01 15.27 -7.12
C LEU A 34 17.18 16.00 -8.47
N GLN A 35 16.09 16.21 -9.22
CA GLN A 35 16.12 16.96 -10.47
C GLN A 35 16.18 18.48 -10.27
N LEU A 36 16.14 18.95 -9.01
CA LEU A 36 16.05 20.36 -8.61
C LEU A 36 17.20 20.78 -7.68
N ASP A 37 18.32 20.05 -7.69
CA ASP A 37 19.50 20.30 -6.84
C ASP A 37 19.16 20.51 -5.36
N PRO A 38 18.51 19.52 -4.71
CA PRO A 38 17.98 19.68 -3.36
C PRO A 38 19.11 19.64 -2.33
N SER A 39 18.93 20.37 -1.23
CA SER A 39 19.74 20.14 -0.04
C SER A 39 19.44 18.76 0.59
N PRO A 40 20.38 18.16 1.36
CA PRO A 40 20.15 16.87 2.02
C PRO A 40 18.90 16.85 2.91
N ILE A 41 18.60 17.96 3.59
CA ILE A 41 17.41 18.09 4.45
C ILE A 41 16.13 18.04 3.62
N GLN A 42 16.09 18.71 2.46
CA GLN A 42 14.95 18.64 1.55
C GLN A 42 14.73 17.24 1.00
N LEU A 43 15.82 16.51 0.71
CA LEU A 43 15.72 15.13 0.26
C LEU A 43 15.14 14.20 1.34
N LEU A 44 15.58 14.35 2.59
CA LEU A 44 15.02 13.62 3.73
C LEU A 44 13.56 13.99 3.99
N ALA A 45 13.21 15.26 3.89
CA ALA A 45 11.84 15.73 4.03
C ALA A 45 10.94 15.16 2.92
N ALA A 46 11.42 15.13 1.67
CA ALA A 46 10.70 14.53 0.55
C ALA A 46 10.49 13.01 0.74
N ALA A 47 11.53 12.29 1.16
CA ALA A 47 11.43 10.87 1.49
C ALA A 47 10.45 10.62 2.64
N GLY A 48 10.52 11.41 3.71
CA GLY A 48 9.60 11.34 4.85
C GLY A 48 8.15 11.65 4.47
N ALA A 49 7.92 12.67 3.64
CA ALA A 49 6.61 13.02 3.13
C ALA A 49 6.03 11.91 2.23
N GLY A 50 6.83 11.37 1.31
CA GLY A 50 6.46 10.23 0.47
C GLY A 50 6.12 8.99 1.29
N PHE A 51 6.93 8.67 2.31
CA PHE A 51 6.67 7.56 3.20
C PHE A 51 5.36 7.73 3.98
N GLY A 52 5.15 8.91 4.59
CA GLY A 52 3.92 9.22 5.30
C GLY A 52 2.69 9.11 4.40
N LEU A 53 2.76 9.67 3.19
CA LEU A 53 1.69 9.55 2.21
C LEU A 53 1.44 8.09 1.79
N GLY A 54 2.50 7.32 1.55
CA GLY A 54 2.41 5.90 1.21
C GLY A 54 1.71 5.08 2.31
N LEU A 55 2.01 5.37 3.58
CA LEU A 55 1.32 4.75 4.72
C LEU A 55 -0.17 5.09 4.74
N VAL A 56 -0.53 6.36 4.52
CA VAL A 56 -1.93 6.82 4.45
C VAL A 56 -2.68 6.09 3.34
N VAL A 57 -2.08 5.97 2.15
CA VAL A 57 -2.68 5.27 1.01
C VAL A 57 -2.89 3.78 1.32
N VAL A 58 -1.87 3.09 1.83
CA VAL A 58 -1.97 1.66 2.18
C VAL A 58 -3.01 1.42 3.28
N TRP A 59 -3.06 2.30 4.29
CA TRP A 59 -4.07 2.27 5.33
C TRP A 59 -5.48 2.43 4.74
N TYR A 60 -5.67 3.43 3.88
CA TYR A 60 -6.96 3.71 3.25
C TYR A 60 -7.45 2.53 2.41
N LEU A 61 -6.58 1.94 1.57
CA LEU A 61 -6.93 0.77 0.77
C LEU A 61 -7.27 -0.44 1.63
N GLY A 62 -6.57 -0.64 2.75
CA GLY A 62 -6.88 -1.68 3.72
C GLY A 62 -8.25 -1.47 4.37
N ARG A 63 -8.56 -0.23 4.77
CA ARG A 63 -9.85 0.15 5.33
C ARG A 63 -10.98 -0.07 4.32
N LEU A 64 -10.80 0.41 3.10
CA LEU A 64 -11.78 0.28 2.01
C LEU A 64 -12.07 -1.20 1.71
N ALA A 65 -11.03 -2.03 1.64
CA ALA A 65 -11.20 -3.47 1.44
C ALA A 65 -12.01 -4.14 2.58
N ALA A 66 -11.85 -3.69 3.83
CA ALA A 66 -12.62 -4.19 4.96
C ALA A 66 -14.11 -3.79 4.88
N GLU A 67 -14.41 -2.57 4.42
CA GLU A 67 -15.78 -2.10 4.21
C GLU A 67 -16.52 -2.95 3.16
N PHE A 68 -15.84 -3.32 2.06
CA PHE A 68 -16.39 -4.22 1.04
C PHE A 68 -16.43 -5.70 1.47
N ALA A 69 -15.49 -6.15 2.29
CA ALA A 69 -15.51 -7.52 2.81
C ALA A 69 -16.64 -7.74 3.85
N GLY A 70 -16.97 -6.71 4.64
CA GLY A 70 -18.05 -6.73 5.62
C GLY A 70 -19.46 -6.75 5.00
N SER A 71 -19.59 -6.45 3.70
CA SER A 71 -20.86 -6.36 2.98
C SER A 71 -21.18 -7.61 2.12
N GLY A 72 -20.33 -8.65 2.16
CA GLY A 72 -20.60 -9.93 1.49
C GLY A 72 -21.66 -10.77 2.22
N PRO A 73 -22.51 -11.55 1.51
CA PRO A 73 -23.51 -12.41 2.15
C PRO A 73 -22.82 -13.39 3.09
N ARG A 74 -23.12 -13.29 4.39
CA ARG A 74 -22.79 -14.33 5.38
C ARG A 74 -23.43 -15.63 4.90
N ARG A 75 -22.66 -16.51 4.25
CA ARG A 75 -23.15 -17.83 3.86
C ARG A 75 -23.56 -18.55 5.15
N PRO A 76 -24.84 -18.92 5.33
CA PRO A 76 -25.24 -19.66 6.51
C PRO A 76 -24.55 -21.03 6.45
N ARG A 77 -23.79 -21.36 7.49
CA ARG A 77 -23.35 -22.73 7.76
C ARG A 77 -24.61 -23.56 8.03
N ARG A 78 -24.98 -24.42 7.09
CA ARG A 78 -25.80 -25.61 7.31
C ARG A 78 -25.19 -26.76 6.53
#